data_AF-A0A9N9ABW7-F1
#
_entry.id   AF-A0A9N9ABW7-F1
#
_cell.length_a   1.000
_cell.length_b   1.000
_cell.length_c   1.000
_cell.angle_alpha   90.00
_cell.angle_beta   90.00
_cell.angle_gamma   90.00
#
_symmetry.space_group_name_H-M   'P 1'
#
loop_
_entity.id
_entity.type
_entity.pdbx_description
1 polymer ?
#
loop_
_entity_poly.entity_id
_entity_poly.type
_entity_poly.pdbx_seq_one_letter_code
_entity_poly.pdbx_strand_id
1 'polypeptide(L)'
;MSNRTVTESELVKFSEDLRNAANKHLKIACMSLRSCYVTEASSVQEFVHLRRKITNHATVYYRVILPTANAVIENIQDFVETYTALSYDDFKECIEDLANGAHRKRDMVSYTKLLHQEILANFKSEQNCVNIVLKKLEKDAVWYNARAKQLKESSNAKTSWAIGLSLIPGVNFIASPILWYRGKEDLVEAIASEEESKLAVAATHIIRDVLHTSLLNFDQSLAEISGFFSILQNELSILARNSDASITRLHYYKCRNKVPAIVAACQFYMKSIPDCQTELLCIPNDCDKNYVQQWLIEKKAKIGNVILSFLEMGRNLFNSNAQFLKLENV
;
A
#
# COMPACT_ATOMS: atom_id res chain seq x y z
N MET A 1 0.20 -3.59 -36.65
CA MET A 1 0.01 -3.25 -35.23
C MET A 1 -1.19 -2.32 -35.16
N SER A 2 -2.21 -2.63 -34.35
CA SER A 2 -3.40 -1.79 -34.23
C SER A 2 -2.99 -0.42 -33.68
N ASN A 3 -3.26 0.67 -34.42
CA ASN A 3 -3.06 2.05 -33.97
C ASN A 3 -4.09 2.36 -32.87
N ARG A 4 -3.75 1.98 -31.64
CA ARG A 4 -4.56 2.29 -30.47
C ARG A 4 -4.39 3.78 -30.14
N THR A 5 -5.48 4.54 -30.24
CA THR A 5 -5.55 5.97 -29.92
C THR A 5 -6.25 6.17 -28.58
N VAL A 6 -5.87 7.20 -27.83
CA VAL A 6 -6.55 7.62 -26.59
C VAL A 6 -8.02 7.87 -26.89
N THR A 7 -8.91 7.09 -26.29
CA THR A 7 -10.35 7.31 -26.40
C THR A 7 -10.90 8.08 -25.19
N GLU A 8 -12.13 8.58 -25.29
CA GLU A 8 -12.81 9.11 -24.10
C GLU A 8 -12.98 8.05 -23.00
N SER A 9 -13.27 6.80 -23.38
CA SER A 9 -13.38 5.71 -22.41
C SER A 9 -12.05 5.41 -21.72
N GLU A 10 -10.91 5.55 -22.40
CA GLU A 10 -9.59 5.39 -21.80
C GLU A 10 -9.26 6.51 -20.81
N LEU A 11 -9.67 7.76 -21.08
CA LEU A 11 -9.50 8.88 -20.13
C LEU A 11 -10.38 8.74 -18.89
N VAL A 12 -11.62 8.24 -19.07
CA VAL A 12 -12.51 7.93 -17.95
C VAL A 12 -11.94 6.80 -17.12
N LYS A 13 -11.51 5.71 -17.76
CA LYS A 13 -10.88 4.57 -17.10
C LYS A 13 -9.63 5.01 -16.33
N PHE A 14 -8.76 5.82 -16.94
CA PHE A 14 -7.56 6.33 -16.28
C PHE A 14 -7.87 7.09 -14.98
N SER A 15 -8.93 7.91 -14.98
CA SER A 15 -9.39 8.61 -13.77
C SER A 15 -9.91 7.65 -12.70
N GLU A 16 -10.57 6.57 -13.10
CA GLU A 16 -11.06 5.53 -12.20
C GLU A 16 -9.91 4.69 -11.63
N ASP A 17 -8.94 4.32 -12.45
CA ASP A 17 -7.75 3.54 -12.05
C ASP A 17 -6.97 4.30 -10.98
N LEU A 18 -6.81 5.62 -11.12
CA LEU A 18 -6.21 6.49 -10.09
C LEU A 18 -7.00 6.44 -8.76
N ARG A 19 -8.34 6.50 -8.80
CA ARG A 19 -9.17 6.44 -7.57
C ARG A 19 -9.13 5.07 -6.91
N ASN A 20 -9.18 4.01 -7.71
CA ASN A 20 -9.12 2.63 -7.22
C ASN A 20 -7.74 2.36 -6.58
N ALA A 21 -6.66 2.81 -7.20
CA ALA A 21 -5.31 2.71 -6.66
C ALA A 21 -5.19 3.35 -5.26
N ALA A 22 -5.80 4.53 -5.05
CA ALA A 22 -5.82 5.22 -3.77
C ALA A 22 -6.59 4.45 -2.68
N ASN A 23 -7.90 4.28 -2.88
CA ASN A 23 -8.80 3.93 -1.78
C ASN A 23 -8.92 2.42 -1.57
N LYS A 24 -8.93 1.64 -2.66
CA LYS A 24 -9.14 0.19 -2.57
C LYS A 24 -7.85 -0.57 -2.36
N HIS A 25 -6.72 -0.06 -2.85
CA HIS A 25 -5.51 -0.86 -2.91
C HIS A 25 -4.44 -0.35 -1.95
N LEU A 26 -4.07 0.93 -2.06
CA LEU A 26 -3.06 1.52 -1.17
C LEU A 26 -3.51 1.57 0.30
N LYS A 27 -4.70 2.10 0.56
CA LYS A 27 -5.24 2.22 1.93
C LYS A 27 -5.43 0.86 2.59
N ILE A 28 -6.00 -0.12 1.87
CA ILE A 28 -6.17 -1.49 2.39
C ILE A 28 -4.83 -2.14 2.67
N ALA A 29 -3.82 -1.96 1.79
CA ALA A 29 -2.48 -2.49 2.04
C ALA A 29 -1.86 -1.89 3.32
N CYS A 30 -1.94 -0.57 3.51
CA CYS A 30 -1.39 0.08 4.71
C CYS A 30 -2.11 -0.36 5.99
N MET A 31 -3.44 -0.44 5.98
CA MET A 31 -4.23 -0.95 7.11
C MET A 31 -3.90 -2.42 7.43
N SER A 32 -3.71 -3.23 6.39
CA SER A 32 -3.35 -4.65 6.56
C SER A 32 -1.93 -4.81 7.11
N LEU A 33 -0.98 -3.98 6.70
CA LEU A 33 0.36 -3.96 7.29
C LEU A 33 0.33 -3.60 8.78
N ARG A 34 -0.55 -2.67 9.18
CA ARG A 34 -0.76 -2.30 10.58
C ARG A 34 -1.48 -3.40 11.37
N SER A 35 -2.27 -4.28 10.74
CA SER A 35 -3.11 -5.24 11.46
C SER A 35 -2.34 -6.24 12.32
N CYS A 36 -1.02 -6.39 12.16
CA CYS A 36 -0.21 -7.17 13.11
C CYS A 36 0.05 -6.46 14.46
N TYR A 37 -0.39 -5.21 14.61
CA TYR A 37 -0.11 -4.35 15.76
C TYR A 37 -1.39 -3.86 16.47
N VAL A 38 -2.51 -4.56 16.30
CA VAL A 38 -3.73 -4.29 17.10
C VAL A 38 -3.54 -4.67 18.58
N THR A 39 -2.53 -5.49 18.89
CA THR A 39 -2.10 -5.81 20.26
C THR A 39 -0.59 -5.50 20.40
N GLU A 40 -0.23 -4.64 21.36
CA GLU A 40 1.18 -4.24 21.55
C GLU A 40 2.05 -5.39 22.05
N ALA A 41 1.50 -6.27 22.90
CA ALA A 41 2.23 -7.34 23.59
C ALA A 41 1.57 -8.72 23.38
N SER A 42 1.62 -9.26 22.15
CA SER A 42 1.22 -10.65 21.96
C SER A 42 2.23 -11.60 22.62
N SER A 43 1.73 -12.54 23.41
CA SER A 43 2.46 -13.63 24.04
C SER A 43 2.77 -14.79 23.07
N VAL A 44 2.09 -14.84 21.92
CA VAL A 44 2.27 -15.90 20.92
C VAL A 44 3.54 -15.68 20.09
N GLN A 45 4.61 -16.41 20.43
CA GLN A 45 5.94 -16.23 19.83
C GLN A 45 5.97 -16.33 18.30
N GLU A 46 5.23 -17.27 17.71
CA GLU A 46 5.16 -17.40 16.25
C GLU A 46 4.49 -16.20 15.57
N PHE A 47 3.46 -15.65 16.21
CA PHE A 47 2.80 -14.43 15.73
C PHE A 47 3.74 -13.22 15.88
N VAL A 48 4.49 -13.12 16.97
CA VAL A 48 5.53 -12.09 17.17
C VAL A 48 6.62 -12.18 16.10
N HIS A 49 7.05 -13.39 15.73
CA HIS A 49 8.04 -13.59 14.68
C HIS A 49 7.50 -13.18 13.29
N LEU A 50 6.25 -13.57 12.98
CA LEU A 50 5.57 -13.13 11.76
C LEU A 50 5.46 -11.60 11.72
N ARG A 51 5.00 -10.99 12.81
CA ARG A 51 4.88 -9.54 12.98
C ARG A 51 6.18 -8.83 12.64
N ARG A 52 7.33 -9.30 13.16
CA ARG A 52 8.65 -8.73 12.88
C ARG A 52 9.03 -8.76 11.39
N LYS A 53 8.67 -9.82 10.68
CA LYS A 53 8.89 -9.88 9.22
C LYS A 53 8.06 -8.83 8.49
N ILE A 54 6.79 -8.70 8.88
CA ILE A 54 5.88 -7.71 8.30
C ILE A 54 6.37 -6.28 8.56
N THR A 55 6.99 -6.00 9.72
CA THR A 55 7.57 -4.69 10.06
C THR A 55 8.56 -4.19 9.00
N ASN A 56 9.45 -5.06 8.53
CA ASN A 56 10.47 -4.69 7.56
C ASN A 56 9.83 -4.31 6.21
N HIS A 57 8.84 -5.10 5.76
CA HIS A 57 8.07 -4.79 4.54
C HIS A 57 7.27 -3.51 4.69
N ALA A 58 6.64 -3.29 5.85
CA ALA A 58 5.90 -2.07 6.15
C ALA A 58 6.81 -0.83 6.18
N THR A 59 8.05 -0.99 6.66
CA THR A 59 9.06 0.08 6.67
C THR A 59 9.46 0.47 5.25
N VAL A 60 9.69 -0.50 4.34
CA VAL A 60 9.93 -0.21 2.92
C VAL A 60 8.73 0.50 2.30
N TYR A 61 7.52 0.05 2.64
CA TYR A 61 6.30 0.67 2.14
C TYR A 61 6.18 2.14 2.57
N TYR A 62 6.43 2.41 3.85
CA TYR A 62 6.37 3.75 4.44
C TYR A 62 7.46 4.68 3.90
N ARG A 63 8.71 4.20 3.85
CA ARG A 63 9.86 5.05 3.51
C ARG A 63 10.06 5.20 2.00
N VAL A 64 9.67 4.22 1.19
CA VAL A 64 9.98 4.24 -0.26
C VAL A 64 8.73 4.24 -1.10
N ILE A 65 7.88 3.22 -0.97
CA ILE A 65 6.77 3.00 -1.92
C ILE A 65 5.75 4.13 -1.83
N LEU A 66 5.32 4.48 -0.62
CA LEU A 66 4.29 5.50 -0.41
C LEU A 66 4.75 6.90 -0.88
N PRO A 67 5.96 7.40 -0.52
CA PRO A 67 6.48 8.65 -1.08
C PRO A 67 6.67 8.61 -2.59
N THR A 68 7.17 7.50 -3.14
CA THR A 68 7.35 7.35 -4.59
C THR A 68 6.00 7.40 -5.31
N ALA A 69 5.01 6.67 -4.81
CA ALA A 69 3.67 6.66 -5.37
C ALA A 69 3.01 8.04 -5.31
N ASN A 70 3.16 8.78 -4.20
CA ASN A 70 2.69 10.16 -4.11
C ASN A 70 3.36 11.06 -5.15
N ALA A 71 4.69 11.00 -5.26
CA ALA A 71 5.45 11.79 -6.24
C ALA A 71 5.04 11.48 -7.69
N VAL A 72 4.73 10.21 -8.02
CA VAL A 72 4.20 9.84 -9.34
C VAL A 72 2.86 10.54 -9.59
N ILE A 73 1.96 10.56 -8.61
CA ILE A 73 0.63 11.15 -8.77
C ILE A 73 0.70 12.67 -8.90
N GLU A 74 1.56 13.33 -8.13
CA GLU A 74 1.87 14.77 -8.30
C GLU A 74 2.34 15.05 -9.74
N ASN A 75 3.30 14.26 -10.24
CA ASN A 75 3.83 14.41 -11.59
C ASN A 75 2.79 14.10 -12.69
N ILE A 76 1.84 13.20 -12.43
CA ILE A 76 0.71 12.93 -13.34
C ILE A 76 -0.21 14.14 -13.38
N GLN A 77 -0.55 14.71 -12.22
CA GLN A 77 -1.39 15.91 -12.13
C GLN A 77 -0.75 17.07 -12.90
N ASP A 78 0.51 17.39 -12.60
CA ASP A 78 1.26 18.46 -13.26
C ASP A 78 1.26 18.27 -14.78
N PHE A 79 1.47 17.03 -15.24
CA PHE A 79 1.46 16.71 -16.66
C PHE A 79 0.09 16.94 -17.31
N VAL A 80 -1.01 16.48 -16.70
CA VAL A 80 -2.33 16.65 -17.33
C VAL A 80 -2.81 18.10 -17.30
N GLU A 81 -2.41 18.87 -16.30
CA GLU A 81 -2.73 20.31 -16.21
C GLU A 81 -2.09 21.12 -17.36
N THR A 82 -1.03 20.62 -17.99
CA THR A 82 -0.46 21.25 -19.20
C THR A 82 -1.47 21.38 -20.34
N TYR A 83 -2.42 20.44 -20.50
CA TYR A 83 -3.46 20.52 -21.54
C TYR A 83 -4.43 21.69 -21.32
N THR A 84 -4.60 22.14 -20.07
CA THR A 84 -5.40 23.33 -19.74
C THR A 84 -4.58 24.61 -19.77
N ALA A 85 -3.29 24.53 -19.47
CA ALA A 85 -2.38 25.68 -19.46
C ALA A 85 -2.00 26.13 -20.88
N LEU A 86 -1.81 25.20 -21.81
CA LEU A 86 -1.48 25.49 -23.20
C LEU A 86 -2.73 25.92 -23.98
N SER A 87 -2.60 26.87 -24.90
CA SER A 87 -3.59 27.04 -25.98
C SER A 87 -3.46 25.90 -27.01
N TYR A 88 -4.37 25.83 -27.99
CA TYR A 88 -4.23 24.84 -29.06
C TYR A 88 -2.99 25.12 -29.93
N ASP A 89 -2.63 26.40 -30.11
CA ASP A 89 -1.46 26.76 -30.90
C ASP A 89 -0.16 26.38 -30.17
N ASP A 90 -0.06 26.69 -28.87
CA ASP A 90 1.09 26.27 -28.06
C ASP A 90 1.18 24.73 -27.96
N PHE A 91 0.03 24.05 -27.87
CA PHE A 91 -0.01 22.59 -27.86
C PHE A 91 0.65 21.99 -29.10
N LYS A 92 0.42 22.57 -30.29
CA LYS A 92 1.04 22.07 -31.54
C LYS A 92 2.56 22.18 -31.51
N GLU A 93 3.10 23.25 -30.91
CA GLU A 93 4.54 23.45 -30.78
C GLU A 93 5.16 22.52 -29.74
N CYS A 94 4.38 22.08 -28.75
CA CYS A 94 4.83 21.27 -27.62
C CYS A 94 4.50 19.75 -27.74
N ILE A 95 3.97 19.25 -28.86
CA ILE A 95 3.52 17.84 -28.96
C ILE A 95 4.65 16.85 -28.67
N GLU A 96 5.85 17.11 -29.18
CA GLU A 96 7.02 16.25 -28.94
C GLU A 96 7.43 16.23 -27.47
N ASP A 97 7.43 17.39 -26.81
CA ASP A 97 7.70 17.50 -25.38
C ASP A 97 6.64 16.80 -24.54
N LEU A 98 5.37 16.86 -24.94
CA LEU A 98 4.29 16.12 -24.30
C LEU A 98 4.43 14.61 -24.50
N ALA A 99 4.89 14.15 -25.67
CA ALA A 99 5.18 12.73 -25.91
C ALA A 99 6.30 12.23 -24.99
N ASN A 100 7.39 13.01 -24.86
CA ASN A 100 8.49 12.75 -23.94
C ASN A 100 8.03 12.81 -22.48
N GLY A 101 7.14 13.74 -22.15
CA GLY A 101 6.48 13.83 -20.85
C GLY A 101 5.71 12.56 -20.52
N ALA A 102 4.83 12.11 -21.41
CA ALA A 102 4.07 10.87 -21.25
C ALA A 102 4.98 9.65 -21.09
N HIS A 103 6.08 9.58 -21.86
CA HIS A 103 7.10 8.54 -21.70
C HIS A 103 7.69 8.50 -20.29
N ARG A 104 8.10 9.66 -19.76
CA ARG A 104 8.65 9.74 -18.40
C ARG A 104 7.62 9.30 -17.35
N LYS A 105 6.34 9.67 -17.50
CA LYS A 105 5.28 9.29 -16.56
C LYS A 105 5.06 7.78 -16.56
N ARG A 106 5.06 7.15 -17.74
CA ARG A 106 5.06 5.69 -17.87
C ARG A 106 6.21 5.05 -17.10
N ASP A 107 7.43 5.56 -17.26
CA ASP A 107 8.62 4.98 -16.62
C ASP A 107 8.57 5.14 -15.09
N MET A 108 8.11 6.29 -14.60
CA MET A 108 7.90 6.53 -13.16
C MET A 108 6.85 5.57 -12.58
N VAL A 109 5.70 5.40 -13.23
CA VAL A 109 4.66 4.44 -12.79
C VAL A 109 5.19 3.01 -12.81
N SER A 110 5.98 2.66 -13.84
CA SER A 110 6.57 1.33 -13.99
C SER A 110 7.61 1.04 -12.91
N TYR A 111 8.39 2.05 -12.50
CA TYR A 111 9.29 1.93 -11.36
C TYR A 111 8.54 1.69 -10.05
N THR A 112 7.50 2.47 -9.75
CA THR A 112 6.65 2.25 -8.57
C THR A 112 6.05 0.84 -8.57
N LYS A 113 5.64 0.35 -9.74
CA LYS A 113 5.16 -1.02 -9.92
C LYS A 113 6.23 -2.05 -9.57
N LEU A 114 7.47 -1.88 -10.02
CA LEU A 114 8.57 -2.81 -9.71
C LEU A 114 8.85 -2.88 -8.20
N LEU A 115 8.88 -1.72 -7.52
CA LEU A 115 9.03 -1.68 -6.06
C LEU A 115 7.94 -2.50 -5.36
N HIS A 116 6.71 -2.35 -5.85
CA HIS A 116 5.54 -3.01 -5.30
C HIS A 116 5.53 -4.53 -5.56
N GLN A 117 5.91 -4.95 -6.77
CA GLN A 117 6.01 -6.36 -7.14
C GLN A 117 7.05 -7.10 -6.30
N GLU A 118 8.14 -6.42 -5.94
CA GLU A 118 9.17 -7.01 -5.09
C GLU A 118 8.67 -7.24 -3.66
N ILE A 119 7.92 -6.30 -3.09
CA ILE A 119 7.25 -6.51 -1.79
C ILE A 119 6.24 -7.65 -1.88
N LEU A 120 5.42 -7.68 -2.94
CA LEU A 120 4.48 -8.77 -3.18
C LEU A 120 5.21 -10.13 -3.27
N ALA A 121 6.38 -10.19 -3.91
CA ALA A 121 7.18 -11.41 -3.98
C ALA A 121 7.71 -11.84 -2.61
N ASN A 122 8.16 -10.90 -1.78
CA ASN A 122 8.57 -11.19 -0.40
C ASN A 122 7.40 -11.77 0.41
N PHE A 123 6.21 -11.17 0.33
CA PHE A 123 5.00 -11.70 0.98
C PHE A 123 4.62 -13.10 0.49
N LYS A 124 4.72 -13.35 -0.83
CA LYS A 124 4.49 -14.69 -1.40
C LYS A 124 5.48 -15.71 -0.85
N SER A 125 6.76 -15.36 -0.72
CA SER A 125 7.77 -16.26 -0.15
C SER A 125 7.49 -16.59 1.32
N GLU A 126 6.82 -15.69 2.04
CA GLU A 126 6.44 -15.85 3.44
C GLU A 126 5.07 -16.53 3.63
N GLN A 127 4.31 -16.78 2.55
CA GLN A 127 2.94 -17.30 2.63
C GLN A 127 2.86 -18.67 3.30
N ASN A 128 3.86 -19.54 3.10
CA ASN A 128 3.94 -20.81 3.81
C ASN A 128 4.09 -20.61 5.32
N CYS A 129 4.91 -19.65 5.74
CA CYS A 129 5.08 -19.30 7.14
C CYS A 129 3.76 -18.75 7.72
N VAL A 130 3.10 -17.82 7.01
CA VAL A 130 1.78 -17.28 7.39
C VAL A 130 0.76 -18.41 7.59
N ASN A 131 0.70 -19.37 6.66
CA ASN A 131 -0.24 -20.50 6.73
C ASN A 131 0.05 -21.43 7.91
N ILE A 132 1.31 -21.70 8.22
CA ILE A 132 1.72 -22.51 9.37
C ILE A 132 1.32 -21.81 10.67
N VAL A 133 1.65 -20.52 10.80
CA VAL A 133 1.31 -19.70 11.96
C VAL A 133 -0.20 -19.66 12.16
N LEU A 134 -0.97 -19.44 11.08
CA LEU A 134 -2.43 -19.40 11.15
C LEU A 134 -3.04 -20.70 11.65
N LYS A 135 -2.62 -21.85 11.09
CA LYS A 135 -3.13 -23.16 11.54
C LYS A 135 -2.85 -23.41 13.02
N LYS A 136 -1.68 -22.96 13.51
CA LYS A 136 -1.34 -23.04 14.93
C LYS A 136 -2.26 -22.14 15.76
N LEU A 137 -2.39 -20.88 15.37
CA LEU A 137 -3.26 -19.91 16.05
C LEU A 137 -4.73 -20.35 16.08
N GLU A 138 -5.25 -20.94 15.01
CA GLU A 138 -6.62 -21.47 14.97
C GLU A 138 -6.80 -22.63 15.94
N LYS A 139 -5.82 -23.53 16.04
CA LYS A 139 -5.83 -24.62 17.02
C LYS A 139 -5.76 -24.10 18.45
N ASP A 140 -4.89 -23.13 18.70
CA ASP A 140 -4.72 -22.51 20.02
C ASP A 140 -6.01 -21.75 20.43
N ALA A 141 -6.66 -21.04 19.49
CA ALA A 141 -7.93 -20.35 19.72
C ALA A 141 -9.05 -21.31 20.15
N VAL A 142 -9.14 -22.48 19.51
CA VAL A 142 -10.11 -23.52 19.89
C VAL A 142 -9.82 -24.03 21.30
N TRP A 143 -8.54 -24.23 21.64
CA TRP A 143 -8.14 -24.68 22.98
C TRP A 143 -8.45 -23.63 24.06
N TYR A 144 -8.08 -22.37 23.84
CA TYR A 144 -8.34 -21.28 24.79
C TYR A 144 -9.84 -21.05 24.99
N ASN A 145 -10.65 -21.10 23.93
CA ASN A 145 -12.10 -20.99 24.04
C ASN A 145 -12.69 -22.14 24.89
N ALA A 146 -12.29 -23.39 24.63
CA ALA A 146 -12.74 -24.53 25.43
C ALA A 146 -12.33 -24.40 26.91
N ARG A 147 -11.10 -23.96 27.17
CA ARG A 147 -10.57 -23.75 28.53
C ARG A 147 -11.30 -22.62 29.26
N ALA A 148 -11.52 -21.48 28.59
CA ALA A 148 -12.27 -20.35 29.14
C ALA A 148 -13.73 -20.74 29.43
N LYS A 149 -14.37 -21.52 28.56
CA LYS A 149 -15.73 -22.03 28.79
C LYS A 149 -15.79 -22.95 30.02
N GLN A 150 -14.87 -23.91 30.14
CA GLN A 150 -14.80 -24.81 31.29
C GLN A 150 -14.60 -24.03 32.60
N LEU A 151 -13.71 -23.04 32.61
CA LEU A 151 -13.45 -22.21 33.78
C LEU A 151 -14.60 -21.26 34.12
N LYS A 152 -15.35 -20.77 33.11
CA LYS A 152 -16.59 -20.01 33.30
C LYS A 152 -17.69 -20.87 33.93
N GLU A 153 -17.83 -22.11 33.48
CA GLU A 153 -18.81 -23.07 34.00
C GLU A 153 -18.51 -23.50 35.45
N SER A 154 -17.22 -23.58 35.82
CA SER A 154 -16.80 -23.88 37.19
C SER A 154 -16.76 -22.64 38.13
N SER A 155 -16.81 -21.43 37.56
CA SER A 155 -16.81 -20.15 38.29
C SER A 155 -18.24 -19.68 38.56
N ASN A 156 -18.71 -19.77 39.82
CA ASN A 156 -20.02 -19.28 40.25
C ASN A 156 -20.37 -17.86 39.69
N ALA A 157 -21.53 -17.74 39.05
CA ALA A 157 -21.98 -16.71 38.11
C ALA A 157 -21.98 -15.21 38.57
N LYS A 158 -21.48 -14.86 39.75
CA LYS A 158 -21.48 -13.47 40.28
C LYS A 158 -20.25 -12.63 39.91
N THR A 159 -19.27 -13.21 39.21
CA THR A 159 -17.94 -12.58 38.98
C THR A 159 -17.65 -12.17 37.54
N SER A 160 -18.47 -12.59 36.56
CA SER A 160 -18.18 -12.40 35.13
C SER A 160 -18.12 -10.93 34.68
N TRP A 161 -18.86 -10.03 35.33
CA TRP A 161 -18.85 -8.60 35.01
C TRP A 161 -17.56 -7.90 35.47
N ALA A 162 -16.98 -8.29 36.61
CA ALA A 162 -15.72 -7.74 37.11
C ALA A 162 -14.52 -8.17 36.26
N ILE A 163 -14.57 -9.38 35.69
CA ILE A 163 -13.55 -9.90 34.77
C ILE A 163 -13.64 -9.17 33.42
N GLY A 164 -14.84 -8.98 32.87
CA GLY A 164 -15.05 -8.21 31.64
C GLY A 164 -14.55 -6.77 31.71
N LEU A 165 -14.64 -6.13 32.88
CA LEU A 165 -14.13 -4.77 33.11
C LEU A 165 -12.60 -4.71 33.24
N SER A 166 -11.93 -5.76 33.74
CA SER A 166 -10.46 -5.77 33.85
C SER A 166 -9.74 -5.80 32.49
N LEU A 167 -10.40 -6.29 31.44
CA LEU A 167 -9.81 -6.46 30.11
C LEU A 167 -9.96 -5.23 29.21
N ILE A 168 -10.60 -4.15 29.70
CA ILE A 168 -10.75 -2.89 28.98
C ILE A 168 -9.55 -1.98 29.29
N PRO A 169 -8.80 -1.52 28.26
CA PRO A 169 -7.71 -0.54 28.47
C PRO A 169 -8.23 0.70 29.20
N GLY A 170 -7.60 1.04 30.34
CA GLY A 170 -7.99 2.17 31.21
C GLY A 170 -8.82 1.80 32.44
N VAL A 171 -9.56 0.69 32.44
CA VAL A 171 -10.37 0.21 33.59
C VAL A 171 -9.59 -0.78 34.47
N ASN A 172 -8.51 -1.35 33.92
CA ASN A 172 -7.69 -2.40 34.52
C ASN A 172 -7.05 -2.00 35.88
N PHE A 173 -6.89 -0.70 36.17
CA PHE A 173 -6.26 -0.20 37.41
C PHE A 173 -7.17 -0.25 38.66
N ILE A 174 -8.50 -0.38 38.49
CA ILE A 174 -9.46 -0.34 39.61
C ILE A 174 -9.97 -1.75 39.98
N ALA A 175 -10.01 -2.68 39.01
CA ALA A 175 -10.57 -4.02 39.21
C ALA A 175 -9.57 -5.06 39.75
N SER A 176 -8.26 -4.79 39.65
CA SER A 176 -7.17 -5.73 39.95
C SER A 176 -7.14 -6.27 41.40
N PRO A 177 -7.51 -5.50 42.45
CA PRO A 177 -7.49 -6.03 43.83
C PRO A 177 -8.53 -7.12 44.12
N ILE A 178 -9.62 -7.21 43.35
CA ILE A 178 -10.76 -8.13 43.63
C ILE A 178 -10.52 -9.54 43.06
N LEU A 179 -9.57 -9.69 42.13
CA LEU A 179 -9.24 -10.95 41.46
C LEU A 179 -8.24 -11.82 42.23
N TRP A 180 -7.61 -11.28 43.27
CA TRP A 180 -6.44 -11.89 43.94
C TRP A 180 -6.73 -13.04 44.92
N TYR A 181 -7.92 -13.65 44.88
CA TYR A 181 -8.26 -14.82 45.71
C TYR A 181 -8.29 -16.10 44.87
N ARG A 182 -7.08 -16.61 44.58
CA ARG A 182 -6.60 -17.98 44.23
C ARG A 182 -7.43 -18.97 43.36
N GLY A 183 -8.57 -18.58 42.80
CA GLY A 183 -9.32 -19.39 41.80
C GLY A 183 -9.75 -18.58 40.58
N LYS A 184 -9.37 -17.30 40.50
CA LYS A 184 -9.82 -16.35 39.47
C LYS A 184 -8.72 -15.93 38.49
N GLU A 185 -7.46 -16.15 38.85
CA GLU A 185 -6.30 -15.85 38.01
C GLU A 185 -6.31 -16.72 36.74
N ASP A 186 -6.49 -18.03 36.87
CA ASP A 186 -6.63 -18.97 35.76
C ASP A 186 -7.76 -18.60 34.77
N LEU A 187 -8.89 -18.08 35.27
CA LEU A 187 -10.01 -17.67 34.44
C LEU A 187 -9.72 -16.36 33.70
N VAL A 188 -9.10 -15.39 34.37
CA VAL A 188 -8.68 -14.12 33.77
C VAL A 188 -7.63 -14.37 32.69
N GLU A 189 -6.62 -15.20 32.98
CA GLU A 189 -5.60 -15.62 32.02
C GLU A 189 -6.21 -16.36 30.82
N ALA A 190 -7.15 -17.28 31.06
CA ALA A 190 -7.82 -18.01 29.99
C ALA A 190 -8.66 -17.10 29.08
N ILE A 191 -9.38 -16.12 29.63
CA ILE A 191 -10.16 -15.16 28.82
C ILE A 191 -9.23 -14.19 28.08
N ALA A 192 -8.17 -13.71 28.73
CA ALA A 192 -7.18 -12.86 28.07
C ALA A 192 -6.52 -13.59 26.90
N SER A 193 -6.14 -14.86 27.09
CA SER A 193 -5.56 -15.70 26.04
C SER A 193 -6.56 -16.04 24.93
N GLU A 194 -7.85 -16.23 25.26
CA GLU A 194 -8.93 -16.41 24.28
C GLU A 194 -9.04 -15.19 23.35
N GLU A 195 -9.11 -13.98 23.91
CA GLU A 195 -9.22 -12.74 23.14
C GLU A 195 -7.94 -12.44 22.36
N GLU A 196 -6.77 -12.63 22.96
CA GLU A 196 -5.48 -12.48 22.28
C GLU A 196 -5.39 -13.42 21.06
N SER A 197 -5.77 -14.69 21.24
CA SER A 197 -5.74 -15.68 20.16
C SER A 197 -6.71 -15.35 19.03
N LYS A 198 -7.90 -14.82 19.33
CA LYS A 198 -8.85 -14.35 18.29
C LYS A 198 -8.26 -13.20 17.48
N LEU A 199 -7.66 -12.22 18.16
CA LEU A 199 -7.01 -11.08 17.50
C LEU A 199 -5.84 -11.52 16.63
N ALA A 200 -4.99 -12.45 17.11
CA ALA A 200 -3.88 -12.99 16.36
C ALA A 200 -4.34 -13.78 15.11
N VAL A 201 -5.41 -14.60 15.23
CA VAL A 201 -6.04 -15.30 14.09
C VAL A 201 -6.54 -14.28 13.06
N ALA A 202 -7.31 -13.28 13.49
CA ALA A 202 -7.88 -12.26 12.61
C ALA A 202 -6.77 -11.47 11.88
N ALA A 203 -5.75 -11.02 12.61
CA ALA A 203 -4.60 -10.34 12.05
C ALA A 203 -3.87 -11.19 11.00
N THR A 204 -3.69 -12.49 11.28
CA THR A 204 -3.01 -13.41 10.36
C THR A 204 -3.84 -13.68 9.11
N HIS A 205 -5.17 -13.76 9.21
CA HIS A 205 -6.07 -13.81 8.04
C HIS A 205 -5.98 -12.54 7.19
N ILE A 206 -5.95 -11.35 7.82
CA ILE A 206 -5.81 -10.07 7.11
C ILE A 206 -4.50 -10.05 6.30
N ILE A 207 -3.38 -10.49 6.89
CA ILE A 207 -2.10 -10.59 6.18
C ILE A 207 -2.15 -11.61 5.03
N ARG A 208 -2.76 -12.78 5.25
CA ARG A 208 -2.83 -13.85 4.24
C ARG A 208 -3.66 -13.44 3.02
N ASP A 209 -4.85 -12.89 3.26
CA ASP A 209 -5.87 -12.73 2.21
C ASP A 209 -5.98 -11.28 1.75
N VAL A 210 -6.18 -10.37 2.70
CA VAL A 210 -6.53 -8.98 2.41
C VAL A 210 -5.31 -8.21 1.91
N LEU A 211 -4.17 -8.35 2.58
CA LEU A 211 -2.93 -7.71 2.16
C LEU A 211 -2.52 -8.23 0.77
N HIS A 212 -2.45 -9.55 0.58
CA HIS A 212 -2.08 -10.14 -0.70
C HIS A 212 -2.96 -9.64 -1.86
N THR A 213 -4.28 -9.66 -1.65
CA THR A 213 -5.25 -9.22 -2.67
C THR A 213 -5.11 -7.72 -2.96
N SER A 214 -4.96 -6.89 -1.93
CA SER A 214 -4.78 -5.44 -2.11
C SER A 214 -3.48 -5.10 -2.83
N LEU A 215 -2.38 -5.82 -2.55
CA LEU A 215 -1.12 -5.67 -3.27
C LEU A 215 -1.29 -6.09 -4.75
N LEU A 216 -1.92 -7.23 -5.05
CA LEU A 216 -2.16 -7.63 -6.45
C LEU A 216 -3.01 -6.61 -7.22
N ASN A 217 -4.06 -6.10 -6.59
CA ASN A 217 -4.92 -5.12 -7.24
C ASN A 217 -4.21 -3.77 -7.45
N PHE A 218 -3.30 -3.37 -6.53
CA PHE A 218 -2.48 -2.19 -6.73
C PHE A 218 -1.52 -2.35 -7.92
N ASP A 219 -0.88 -3.52 -8.04
CA ASP A 219 -0.02 -3.87 -9.19
C ASP A 219 -0.78 -3.73 -10.51
N GLN A 220 -2.02 -4.23 -10.54
CA GLN A 220 -2.89 -4.12 -11.71
C GLN A 220 -3.23 -2.66 -12.02
N SER A 221 -3.61 -1.84 -11.05
CA SER A 221 -3.88 -0.41 -11.29
C SER A 221 -2.65 0.34 -11.81
N LEU A 222 -1.47 0.07 -11.26
CA LEU A 222 -0.22 0.66 -11.78
C LEU A 222 0.08 0.20 -13.21
N ALA A 223 -0.21 -1.06 -13.54
CA ALA A 223 -0.08 -1.57 -14.91
C ALA A 223 -1.01 -0.84 -15.88
N GLU A 224 -2.24 -0.56 -15.47
CA GLU A 224 -3.24 0.15 -16.29
C GLU A 224 -2.87 1.63 -16.49
N ILE A 225 -2.43 2.31 -15.43
CA ILE A 225 -1.93 3.69 -15.48
C ILE A 225 -0.70 3.77 -16.41
N SER A 226 0.26 2.84 -16.27
CA SER A 226 1.44 2.79 -17.16
C SER A 226 1.04 2.48 -18.61
N GLY A 227 0.07 1.58 -18.81
CA GLY A 227 -0.49 1.27 -20.11
C GLY A 227 -1.13 2.47 -20.79
N PHE A 228 -1.89 3.29 -20.05
CA PHE A 228 -2.45 4.54 -20.56
C PHE A 228 -1.37 5.49 -21.07
N PHE A 229 -0.31 5.74 -20.30
CA PHE A 229 0.79 6.61 -20.75
C PHE A 229 1.54 6.05 -21.95
N SER A 230 1.60 4.73 -22.10
CA SER A 230 2.16 4.10 -23.31
C SER A 230 1.31 4.41 -24.56
N ILE A 231 -0.02 4.35 -24.44
CA ILE A 231 -0.95 4.71 -25.53
C ILE A 231 -0.83 6.20 -25.85
N LEU A 232 -0.87 7.05 -24.82
CA LEU A 232 -0.78 8.50 -24.97
C LEU A 232 0.55 8.93 -25.63
N GLN A 233 1.68 8.37 -25.17
CA GLN A 233 2.99 8.65 -25.77
C GLN A 233 3.05 8.25 -27.24
N ASN A 234 2.52 7.08 -27.59
CA ASN A 234 2.49 6.63 -28.98
C ASN A 234 1.62 7.55 -29.85
N GLU A 235 0.42 7.92 -29.39
CA GLU A 235 -0.45 8.85 -30.13
C GLU A 235 0.22 10.21 -30.31
N LEU A 236 0.76 10.82 -29.25
CA LEU A 236 1.47 12.09 -29.34
C LEU A 236 2.69 12.02 -30.28
N SER A 237 3.43 10.92 -30.26
CA SER A 237 4.57 10.72 -31.17
C SER A 237 4.13 10.64 -32.65
N ILE A 238 2.95 10.07 -32.91
CA ILE A 238 2.35 10.06 -34.26
C ILE A 238 1.89 11.48 -34.65
N LEU A 239 1.25 12.20 -33.72
CA LEU A 239 0.81 13.57 -33.95
C LEU A 239 1.97 14.51 -34.25
N ALA A 240 3.08 14.41 -33.51
CA ALA A 240 4.26 15.24 -33.73
C ALA A 240 4.87 15.06 -35.13
N ARG A 241 4.71 13.88 -35.75
CA ARG A 241 5.43 13.55 -36.98
C ARG A 241 4.75 14.03 -38.25
N ASN A 242 3.43 13.91 -38.38
CA ASN A 242 2.68 14.26 -39.61
C ASN A 242 1.15 14.11 -39.43
N SER A 243 0.55 14.64 -38.35
CA SER A 243 -0.91 14.54 -38.20
C SER A 243 -1.69 15.65 -38.91
N ASP A 244 -2.86 15.25 -39.42
CA ASP A 244 -3.91 16.16 -39.86
C ASP A 244 -4.29 17.12 -38.73
N ALA A 245 -4.47 18.41 -39.06
CA ALA A 245 -4.82 19.45 -38.10
C ALA A 245 -6.14 19.16 -37.37
N SER A 246 -7.10 18.51 -38.02
CA SER A 246 -8.38 18.11 -37.41
C SER A 246 -8.20 17.02 -36.35
N ILE A 247 -7.33 16.04 -36.59
CA ILE A 247 -7.02 14.95 -35.64
C ILE A 247 -6.29 15.53 -34.42
N THR A 248 -5.32 16.39 -34.66
CA THR A 248 -4.53 17.08 -33.62
C THR A 248 -5.43 17.92 -32.72
N ARG A 249 -6.35 18.68 -33.33
CA ARG A 249 -7.36 19.47 -32.62
C ARG A 249 -8.31 18.59 -31.81
N LEU A 250 -8.79 17.49 -32.39
CA LEU A 250 -9.67 16.55 -31.71
C LEU A 250 -8.99 15.95 -30.47
N HIS A 251 -7.74 15.51 -30.59
CA HIS A 251 -6.95 15.00 -29.46
C HIS A 251 -6.87 16.04 -28.35
N TYR A 252 -6.45 17.25 -28.68
CA TYR A 252 -6.26 18.34 -27.72
C TYR A 252 -7.52 18.62 -26.90
N TYR A 253 -8.66 18.88 -27.56
CA TYR A 253 -9.90 19.21 -26.84
C TYR A 253 -10.45 18.01 -26.06
N LYS A 254 -10.33 16.78 -26.59
CA LYS A 254 -10.74 15.56 -25.90
C LYS A 254 -9.97 15.39 -24.58
N CYS A 255 -8.65 15.52 -24.59
CA CYS A 255 -7.82 15.42 -23.40
C CYS A 255 -8.07 16.61 -22.45
N ARG A 256 -8.07 17.85 -22.96
CA ARG A 256 -8.32 19.07 -22.18
C ARG A 256 -9.65 19.02 -21.42
N ASN A 257 -10.72 18.52 -22.06
CA ASN A 257 -12.04 18.43 -21.43
C ASN A 257 -12.10 17.40 -20.29
N LYS A 258 -11.18 16.43 -20.22
CA LYS A 258 -11.13 15.43 -19.14
C LYS A 258 -10.15 15.81 -18.02
N VAL A 259 -9.33 16.84 -18.19
CA VAL A 259 -8.37 17.31 -17.17
C VAL A 259 -9.01 17.49 -15.79
N PRO A 260 -10.17 18.18 -15.63
CA PRO A 260 -10.76 18.36 -14.30
C PRO A 260 -11.06 17.04 -13.57
N ALA A 261 -11.51 16.01 -14.29
CA ALA A 261 -11.82 14.71 -13.71
C ALA A 261 -10.56 13.96 -13.28
N ILE A 262 -9.49 14.04 -14.08
CA ILE A 262 -8.20 13.40 -13.79
C ILE A 262 -7.51 14.11 -12.62
N VAL A 263 -7.49 15.44 -12.61
CA VAL A 263 -6.95 16.25 -11.50
C VAL A 263 -7.69 15.94 -10.21
N ALA A 264 -9.03 15.88 -10.24
CA ALA A 264 -9.81 15.48 -9.07
C ALA A 264 -9.47 14.07 -8.58
N ALA A 265 -9.16 13.12 -9.48
CA ALA A 265 -8.71 11.78 -9.12
C ALA A 265 -7.31 11.78 -8.49
N CYS A 266 -6.36 12.58 -9.01
CA CYS A 266 -5.04 12.75 -8.43
C CYS A 266 -5.12 13.37 -7.03
N GLN A 267 -5.89 14.43 -6.86
CA GLN A 267 -6.12 15.08 -5.57
C GLN A 267 -6.80 14.14 -4.57
N PHE A 268 -7.73 13.30 -5.02
CA PHE A 268 -8.34 12.27 -4.19
C PHE A 268 -7.30 11.26 -3.70
N TYR A 269 -6.39 10.84 -4.56
CA TYR A 269 -5.28 9.96 -4.19
C TYR A 269 -4.37 10.61 -3.16
N MET A 270 -3.88 11.82 -3.44
CA MET A 270 -2.97 12.55 -2.53
C MET A 270 -3.61 12.79 -1.16
N LYS A 271 -4.93 13.05 -1.10
CA LYS A 271 -5.68 13.16 0.17
C LYS A 271 -5.73 11.88 1.00
N SER A 272 -5.53 10.70 0.40
CA SER A 272 -5.44 9.44 1.15
C SER A 272 -4.04 9.14 1.72
N ILE A 273 -3.01 9.88 1.30
CA ILE A 273 -1.63 9.65 1.76
C ILE A 273 -1.47 9.88 3.26
N PRO A 274 -2.00 10.96 3.87
CA PRO A 274 -1.87 11.17 5.32
C PRO A 274 -2.50 10.04 6.16
N ASP A 275 -3.65 9.51 5.73
CA ASP A 275 -4.26 8.34 6.35
C ASP A 275 -3.30 7.14 6.29
N CYS A 276 -2.77 6.84 5.11
CA CYS A 276 -1.83 5.73 4.92
C CYS A 276 -0.55 5.88 5.75
N GLN A 277 -0.01 7.10 5.83
CA GLN A 277 1.14 7.41 6.67
C GLN A 277 0.81 7.19 8.15
N THR A 278 -0.37 7.61 8.60
CA THR A 278 -0.83 7.40 9.98
C THR A 278 -0.92 5.92 10.31
N GLU A 279 -1.50 5.11 9.40
CA GLU A 279 -1.57 3.65 9.58
C GLU A 279 -0.18 3.03 9.75
N LEU A 280 0.78 3.43 8.93
CA LEU A 280 2.14 2.88 8.96
C LEU A 280 2.98 3.43 10.13
N LEU A 281 2.74 4.66 10.57
CA LEU A 281 3.40 5.26 11.74
C LEU A 281 2.99 4.60 13.07
N CYS A 282 1.84 3.93 13.10
CA CYS A 282 1.44 3.11 14.24
C CYS A 282 2.27 1.82 14.38
N ILE A 283 3.08 1.47 13.38
CA ILE A 283 3.98 0.32 13.45
C ILE A 283 5.27 0.75 14.18
N PRO A 284 5.67 0.06 15.26
CA PRO A 284 6.93 0.30 15.95
C PRO A 284 8.12 0.36 14.98
N ASN A 285 9.01 1.33 15.21
CA ASN A 285 10.21 1.50 14.41
C ASN A 285 11.37 0.64 14.95
N ASP A 286 11.13 -0.66 15.10
CA ASP A 286 12.11 -1.67 15.54
C ASP A 286 12.84 -2.36 14.37
N CYS A 287 12.72 -1.79 13.16
CA CYS A 287 13.42 -2.24 11.96
C CYS A 287 14.94 -1.98 12.03
N ASP A 288 15.71 -2.80 11.30
CA ASP A 288 17.12 -2.50 11.06
C ASP A 288 17.23 -1.17 10.31
N LYS A 289 17.97 -0.22 10.89
CA LYS A 289 18.11 1.16 10.39
C LYS A 289 18.55 1.20 8.93
N ASN A 290 19.31 0.20 8.46
CA ASN A 290 19.86 0.14 7.11
C ASN A 290 19.08 -0.78 6.16
N TYR A 291 18.03 -1.46 6.64
CA TYR A 291 17.29 -2.45 5.86
C TYR A 291 16.79 -1.89 4.53
N VAL A 292 16.17 -0.72 4.56
CA VAL A 292 15.58 -0.09 3.36
C VAL A 292 16.65 0.24 2.32
N GLN A 293 17.81 0.75 2.76
CA GLN A 293 18.89 1.11 1.85
C GLN A 293 19.54 -0.12 1.23
N GLN A 294 19.80 -1.15 2.03
CA GLN A 294 20.30 -2.44 1.54
C GLN A 294 19.33 -3.06 0.54
N TRP A 295 18.03 -3.05 0.87
CA TRP A 295 16.98 -3.54 -0.02
C TRP A 295 16.99 -2.81 -1.36
N LEU A 296 17.13 -1.48 -1.39
CA LEU A 296 17.18 -0.71 -2.65
C LEU A 296 18.43 -0.99 -3.50
N ILE A 297 19.57 -1.33 -2.88
CA ILE A 297 20.83 -1.64 -3.56
C ILE A 297 20.82 -3.07 -4.11
N GLU A 298 20.30 -4.01 -3.34
CA GLU A 298 20.29 -5.44 -3.69
C GLU A 298 19.29 -5.75 -4.80
N LYS A 299 18.15 -5.07 -4.81
CA LYS A 299 17.10 -5.28 -5.82
C LYS A 299 17.46 -4.60 -7.12
N LYS A 300 17.43 -5.37 -8.21
CA LYS A 300 17.84 -4.93 -9.55
C LYS A 300 16.77 -5.27 -10.57
N ALA A 301 16.57 -4.37 -11.53
CA ALA A 301 15.74 -4.64 -12.69
C ALA A 301 16.48 -4.29 -13.98
N LYS A 302 16.10 -4.96 -15.06
CA LYS A 302 16.60 -4.70 -16.40
C LYS A 302 15.73 -3.64 -17.07
N ILE A 303 16.32 -2.51 -17.44
CA ILE A 303 15.69 -1.49 -18.31
C ILE A 303 16.46 -1.48 -19.64
N GLY A 304 15.80 -1.87 -20.72
CA GLY A 304 16.45 -2.04 -22.01
C GLY A 304 17.62 -3.03 -21.93
N ASN A 305 18.85 -2.55 -22.14
CA ASN A 305 20.07 -3.35 -22.08
C ASN A 305 20.90 -3.17 -20.79
N VAL A 306 20.42 -2.36 -19.84
CA VAL A 306 21.15 -2.05 -18.59
C VAL A 306 20.43 -2.70 -17.41
N ILE A 307 21.21 -3.24 -16.48
CA ILE A 307 20.72 -3.70 -15.17
C ILE A 307 21.06 -2.62 -14.17
N LEU A 308 20.02 -2.05 -13.53
CA LEU A 308 20.16 -1.01 -12.52
C LEU A 308 19.57 -1.50 -11.21
N SER A 309 20.15 -1.07 -10.09
CA SER A 309 19.53 -1.18 -8.78
C SER A 309 18.29 -0.29 -8.69
N PHE A 310 17.36 -0.62 -7.79
CA PHE A 310 16.20 0.23 -7.55
C PHE A 310 16.61 1.63 -7.08
N LEU A 311 17.69 1.73 -6.30
CA LEU A 311 18.26 3.03 -5.92
C LEU A 311 18.67 3.87 -7.14
N GLU A 312 19.44 3.29 -8.07
CA GLU A 312 19.88 3.98 -9.29
C GLU A 312 18.70 4.36 -10.20
N MET A 313 17.71 3.48 -10.31
CA MET A 313 16.51 3.75 -11.09
C MET A 313 15.71 4.93 -10.52
N GLY A 314 15.45 4.91 -9.22
CA GLY A 314 14.73 5.99 -8.56
C GLY A 314 15.47 7.32 -8.66
N ARG A 315 16.80 7.33 -8.51
CA ARG A 315 17.64 8.51 -8.76
C ARG A 315 17.42 9.11 -10.14
N ASN A 316 17.45 8.28 -11.17
CA ASN A 316 17.31 8.75 -12.55
C ASN A 316 15.92 9.31 -12.84
N LEU A 317 14.87 8.76 -12.22
CA LEU A 317 13.48 9.12 -12.47
C LEU A 317 12.98 10.28 -11.59
N PHE A 318 13.55 10.45 -10.40
CA PHE A 318 13.10 11.41 -9.39
C PHE A 318 14.22 12.38 -8.97
N ASN A 319 15.19 12.65 -9.85
CA ASN A 319 16.37 13.48 -9.58
C ASN A 319 16.08 14.91 -9.06
N SER A 320 14.87 15.44 -9.27
CA SER A 320 14.43 16.73 -8.75
C SER A 320 13.54 16.64 -7.50
N ASN A 321 13.22 15.44 -7.00
CA ASN A 321 12.31 15.25 -5.87
C ASN A 321 13.06 15.25 -4.52
N ALA A 322 12.89 16.32 -3.74
CA ALA A 322 13.57 16.50 -2.47
C ALA A 322 13.22 15.44 -1.40
N GLN A 323 12.05 14.80 -1.45
CA GLN A 323 11.72 13.69 -0.55
C GLN A 323 12.47 12.42 -0.93
N PHE A 324 12.64 12.15 -2.22
CA PHE A 324 13.44 11.03 -2.70
C PHE A 324 14.93 11.19 -2.36
N LEU A 325 15.48 12.40 -2.53
CA LEU A 325 16.86 12.74 -2.16
C LEU A 325 17.13 12.61 -0.64
N LYS A 326 16.10 12.74 0.21
CA LYS A 326 16.22 12.50 1.66
C LYS A 326 16.36 11.03 2.02
N LEU A 327 15.87 10.11 1.17
CA LEU A 327 16.06 8.67 1.34
C LEU A 327 17.52 8.24 1.08
N GLU A 328 18.36 9.14 0.56
CA GLU A 328 19.76 8.86 0.22
C GLU A 328 20.76 9.14 1.35
N ASN A 329 20.36 9.92 2.37
CA ASN A 329 21.27 10.50 3.37
C ASN A 329 21.07 9.93 4.80
N VAL A 330 20.46 8.74 4.94
CA VAL A 330 20.27 8.06 6.24
C VAL A 330 21.12 6.80 6.31
#